data_AF-A0AAU8RXY3-F1
#
_entry.id   AF-A0AAU8RXY3-F1
#
_cell.length_a   1.000
_cell.length_b   1.000
_cell.length_c   1.000
_cell.angle_alpha   90.00
_cell.angle_beta   90.00
_cell.angle_gamma   90.00
#
_symmetry.space_group_name_H-M   'P 1'
#
loop_
_entity.id
_entity.type
_entity.pdbx_description
1 polymer ?
#
loop_
_entity_poly.entity_id
_entity_poly.type
_entity_poly.pdbx_seq_one_letter_code
_entity_poly.pdbx_strand_id
1 'polypeptide(L)'
;MARHRELKITLKPLPLIVCVAFGLWLGAVAIAASLWLALQLWPQQVQPLAQAVAPSVYRPAAPSAQAPAQDAQAEMFDRYKDMLRKQELQQAAEAAQGNPRNLNSPKCQFWMQQNRTAPTDKSQANVLEFCY
;
A
#
# COMPACT_ATOMS: atom_id res chain seq x y z
N MET A 1 -24.84 -55.63 12.91
CA MET A 1 -24.77 -54.95 14.23
C MET A 1 -23.41 -54.27 14.36
N ALA A 2 -23.37 -52.93 14.29
CA ALA A 2 -22.13 -52.18 14.44
C ALA A 2 -21.74 -52.12 15.92
N ARG A 3 -20.63 -52.75 16.30
CA ARG A 3 -20.08 -52.63 17.66
C ARG A 3 -19.40 -51.27 17.78
N HIS A 4 -20.08 -50.32 18.41
CA HIS A 4 -19.46 -49.06 18.83
C HIS A 4 -18.37 -49.38 19.86
N ARG A 5 -17.10 -49.25 19.45
CA ARG A 5 -15.99 -49.15 20.40
C ARG A 5 -16.00 -47.72 20.94
N GLU A 6 -16.50 -47.56 22.16
CA GLU A 6 -16.29 -46.32 22.90
C GLU A 6 -14.80 -46.20 23.24
N LEU A 7 -14.08 -45.43 22.42
CA LEU A 7 -12.77 -44.94 22.79
C LEU A 7 -12.98 -43.97 23.96
N LYS A 8 -12.85 -44.48 25.19
CA LYS A 8 -12.68 -43.66 26.39
C LYS A 8 -11.34 -42.93 26.26
N ILE A 9 -11.36 -41.83 25.53
CA ILE A 9 -10.26 -40.87 25.51
C ILE A 9 -10.21 -40.30 26.92
N THR A 10 -9.21 -40.72 27.70
CA THR A 10 -8.87 -40.07 28.95
C THR A 10 -8.32 -38.69 28.60
N LEU A 11 -9.22 -37.72 28.36
CA LEU A 11 -8.83 -36.33 28.19
C LEU A 11 -8.26 -35.88 29.53
N LYS A 12 -6.93 -35.86 29.64
CA LYS A 12 -6.25 -35.14 30.70
C LYS A 12 -6.19 -33.68 30.26
N PRO A 13 -7.03 -32.77 30.81
CA PRO A 13 -7.13 -31.40 30.31
C PRO A 13 -5.85 -30.59 30.58
N LEU A 14 -5.16 -30.89 31.69
CA LEU A 14 -3.91 -30.24 32.09
C LEU A 14 -2.78 -30.37 31.04
N PRO A 15 -2.39 -31.57 30.57
CA PRO A 15 -1.37 -31.70 29.53
C PRO A 15 -1.81 -31.13 28.18
N LEU A 16 -3.11 -31.15 27.86
CA LEU A 16 -3.61 -30.51 26.63
C LEU A 16 -3.45 -29.00 26.67
N ILE A 17 -3.81 -28.36 27.78
CA ILE A 17 -3.65 -26.90 27.97
C ILE A 17 -2.18 -26.52 27.90
N VAL A 18 -1.30 -27.26 28.58
CA VAL A 18 0.14 -27.01 28.54
C VAL A 18 0.68 -27.17 27.12
N CYS A 19 0.27 -28.20 26.39
CA CYS A 19 0.70 -28.43 25.01
C CYS A 19 0.26 -27.29 24.07
N VAL A 20 -0.99 -26.83 24.19
CA VAL A 20 -1.52 -25.71 23.39
C VAL A 20 -0.83 -24.40 23.75
N ALA A 21 -0.66 -24.10 25.04
CA ALA A 21 0.03 -22.89 25.49
C ALA A 21 1.48 -22.86 25.01
N PHE A 22 2.17 -24.00 25.07
CA PHE A 22 3.53 -24.12 24.56
C PHE A 22 3.60 -23.95 23.04
N GLY A 23 2.64 -24.52 22.31
CA GLY A 23 2.52 -24.32 20.85
C GLY A 23 2.29 -22.86 20.47
N LEU A 24 1.39 -22.16 21.17
CA LEU A 24 1.13 -20.74 20.94
C LEU A 24 2.35 -19.87 21.26
N TRP A 25 3.04 -20.18 22.35
CA TRP A 25 4.26 -19.46 22.73
C TRP A 25 5.37 -19.65 21.69
N LEU A 26 5.59 -20.88 21.23
CA LEU A 26 6.55 -21.15 20.15
C LEU A 26 6.17 -20.47 18.84
N GLY A 27 4.87 -20.43 18.50
CA GLY A 27 4.38 -19.68 17.36
C GLY A 27 4.69 -18.20 17.45
N ALA A 28 4.45 -17.57 18.60
CA ALA A 28 4.76 -16.17 18.84
C ALA A 28 6.27 -15.88 18.71
N VAL A 29 7.12 -16.74 19.27
CA VAL A 29 8.58 -16.62 19.14
C VAL A 29 9.03 -16.76 17.69
N ALA A 30 8.47 -17.72 16.95
CA ALA A 30 8.79 -17.92 15.54
C ALA A 30 8.39 -16.71 14.67
N ILE A 31 7.21 -16.13 14.92
CA ILE A 31 6.74 -14.91 14.23
C ILE A 31 7.66 -13.74 14.56
N ALA A 32 7.97 -13.51 15.84
CA ALA A 32 8.86 -12.44 16.27
C ALA A 32 10.27 -12.58 15.67
N ALA A 33 10.83 -13.79 15.68
CA ALA A 33 12.12 -14.09 15.07
C ALA A 33 12.07 -13.86 13.56
N SER A 34 11.00 -14.26 12.89
CA SER A 34 10.83 -14.07 11.44
C SER A 34 10.73 -12.59 11.07
N LEU A 35 9.97 -11.79 11.84
CA LEU A 35 9.88 -10.34 11.68
C LEU A 35 11.23 -9.67 11.94
N TRP A 36 11.92 -10.06 13.02
CA TRP A 36 13.26 -9.57 13.32
C TRP A 36 14.25 -9.86 12.20
N LEU A 37 14.24 -11.10 11.70
CA LEU A 37 15.10 -11.54 10.60
C LEU A 37 14.75 -10.78 9.32
N ALA A 38 13.45 -10.62 9.02
CA ALA A 38 12.98 -9.87 7.89
C ALA A 38 13.50 -8.42 7.96
N LEU A 39 13.35 -7.74 9.10
CA LEU A 39 13.87 -6.38 9.29
C LEU A 39 15.39 -6.28 9.12
N GLN A 40 16.16 -7.31 9.49
CA GLN A 40 17.61 -7.33 9.30
C GLN A 40 18.06 -7.63 7.87
N LEU A 41 17.39 -8.55 7.16
CA LEU A 41 17.76 -8.94 5.79
C LEU A 41 17.15 -8.02 4.72
N TRP A 42 16.01 -7.39 5.01
CA TRP A 42 15.36 -6.42 4.13
C TRP A 42 16.31 -5.34 3.62
N PRO A 43 17.12 -4.63 4.45
CA PRO A 43 18.02 -3.59 3.97
C PRO A 43 19.08 -4.11 2.98
N GLN A 44 19.49 -5.37 3.05
CA GLN A 44 20.46 -5.93 2.08
C GLN A 44 19.81 -6.28 0.74
N GLN A 45 18.56 -6.76 0.77
CA GLN A 45 17.83 -7.18 -0.43
C GLN A 45 17.19 -5.99 -1.17
N VAL A 46 16.73 -4.96 -0.45
CA VAL A 46 16.01 -3.82 -1.05
C VAL A 46 16.89 -2.64 -1.44
N GLN A 47 18.13 -2.54 -0.95
CA GLN A 47 19.05 -1.47 -1.40
C GLN A 47 19.30 -1.47 -2.91
N PRO A 48 19.61 -2.61 -3.58
CA PRO A 48 19.85 -2.61 -5.02
C PRO A 48 18.58 -2.36 -5.85
N LEU A 49 17.42 -2.85 -5.39
CA LEU A 49 16.12 -2.65 -6.05
C LEU A 49 15.60 -1.22 -5.83
N ALA A 50 15.81 -0.65 -4.65
CA ALA A 50 15.47 0.74 -4.34
C ALA A 50 16.32 1.70 -5.16
N GLN A 51 17.60 1.43 -5.46
CA GLN A 51 18.39 2.31 -6.32
C GLN A 51 17.94 2.26 -7.80
N ALA A 52 17.43 1.12 -8.26
CA ALA A 52 16.86 0.98 -9.61
C ALA A 52 15.47 1.63 -9.74
N VAL A 53 14.68 1.70 -8.66
CA VAL A 53 13.33 2.30 -8.63
C VAL A 53 13.33 3.74 -8.11
N ALA A 54 14.35 4.16 -7.35
CA ALA A 54 14.44 5.47 -6.70
C ALA A 54 15.48 6.43 -7.31
N PRO A 55 15.46 6.73 -8.62
CA PRO A 55 15.73 8.09 -9.05
C PRO A 55 14.55 9.03 -8.73
N SER A 56 13.37 8.53 -8.37
CA SER A 56 12.14 9.35 -8.33
C SER A 56 11.45 9.51 -6.97
N VAL A 57 11.78 8.72 -5.94
CA VAL A 57 11.11 8.84 -4.63
C VAL A 57 12.11 8.73 -3.49
N TYR A 58 12.67 9.87 -3.09
CA TYR A 58 13.12 10.22 -1.74
C TYR A 58 14.09 9.25 -1.05
N ARG A 59 15.38 9.57 -1.12
CA ARG A 59 16.43 9.02 -0.26
C ARG A 59 16.32 9.64 1.14
N PRO A 60 16.01 8.90 2.22
CA PRO A 60 16.21 9.45 3.56
C PRO A 60 17.71 9.49 3.83
N ALA A 61 18.19 10.65 4.27
CA ALA A 61 19.55 10.83 4.72
C ALA A 61 19.83 9.95 5.96
N ALA A 62 21.07 9.49 6.09
CA ALA A 62 21.60 8.79 7.26
C ALA A 62 21.31 9.58 8.55
N PRO A 63 21.26 8.93 9.74
CA PRO A 63 20.91 9.61 10.98
C PRO A 63 22.05 10.53 11.42
N SER A 64 22.08 11.74 10.86
CA SER A 64 22.78 12.87 11.43
C SER A 64 21.91 13.42 12.56
N ALA A 65 22.50 13.41 13.75
CA ALA A 65 22.25 14.30 14.88
C ALA A 65 20.93 15.10 14.83
N GLN A 66 19.98 14.72 15.70
CA GLN A 66 18.95 15.59 16.28
C GLN A 66 18.52 16.76 15.37
N ALA A 67 17.77 16.47 14.31
CA ALA A 67 17.00 17.50 13.64
C ALA A 67 15.90 18.00 14.60
N PRO A 68 15.68 19.33 14.70
CA PRO A 68 14.67 19.88 15.60
C PRO A 68 13.29 19.36 15.21
N ALA A 69 12.46 19.01 16.19
CA ALA A 69 11.10 18.46 16.00
C ALA A 69 10.20 19.33 15.10
N GLN A 70 10.58 20.59 14.83
CA GLN A 70 9.95 21.50 13.88
C GLN A 70 10.03 21.01 12.43
N ASP A 71 11.11 20.35 12.01
CA ASP A 71 11.26 19.87 10.63
C ASP A 71 10.33 18.68 10.34
N ALA A 72 10.07 17.83 11.33
CA ALA A 72 9.14 16.71 11.20
C ALA A 72 7.68 17.17 11.04
N GLN A 73 7.29 18.25 11.72
CA GLN A 73 5.94 18.82 11.59
C GLN A 73 5.75 19.52 10.24
N ALA A 74 6.78 20.21 9.75
CA ALA A 74 6.80 20.81 8.41
C ALA A 74 6.71 19.74 7.32
N GLU A 75 7.47 18.64 7.44
CA GLU A 75 7.40 17.53 6.48
C GLU A 75 6.01 16.89 6.43
N MET A 76 5.36 16.69 7.59
CA MET A 76 4.00 16.16 7.65
C MET A 76 2.97 17.10 6.99
N PHE A 77 3.15 18.42 7.13
CA PHE A 77 2.28 19.41 6.48
C PHE A 77 2.48 19.45 4.96
N ASP A 78 3.73 19.35 4.49
CA ASP A 78 4.02 19.29 3.06
C ASP A 78 3.46 18.01 2.43
N ARG A 79 3.59 16.87 3.12
CA ARG A 79 2.95 15.62 2.70
C ARG A 79 1.43 15.73 2.62
N TYR A 80 0.82 16.41 3.60
CA TYR A 80 -0.62 16.65 3.58
C TYR A 80 -1.04 17.50 2.37
N LYS A 81 -0.31 18.60 2.09
CA LYS A 81 -0.55 19.42 0.89
C LYS A 81 -0.41 18.64 -0.40
N ASP A 82 0.60 17.79 -0.50
CA ASP A 82 0.80 16.92 -1.67
C ASP A 82 -0.37 15.95 -1.84
N MET A 83 -0.86 15.35 -0.75
CA MET A 83 -2.05 14.48 -0.78
C MET A 83 -3.29 15.27 -1.20
N LEU A 84 -3.48 16.48 -0.68
CA LEU A 84 -4.63 17.31 -1.02
C LEU A 84 -4.63 17.70 -2.49
N ARG A 85 -3.48 18.16 -3.02
CA ARG A 85 -3.33 18.48 -4.44
C ARG A 85 -3.57 17.27 -5.34
N LYS A 86 -3.10 16.07 -4.93
CA LYS A 86 -3.39 14.83 -5.66
C LYS A 86 -4.87 14.49 -5.64
N GLN A 87 -5.54 14.65 -4.50
CA GLN A 87 -6.98 14.43 -4.38
C GLN A 87 -7.78 15.40 -5.26
N GLU A 88 -7.43 16.69 -5.26
CA GLU A 88 -8.06 17.70 -6.13
C GLU A 88 -7.94 17.32 -7.61
N LEU A 89 -6.76 16.90 -8.06
CA LEU A 89 -6.54 16.45 -9.44
C LEU A 89 -7.36 15.21 -9.78
N GLN A 90 -7.44 14.23 -8.86
CA GLN A 90 -8.26 13.03 -9.04
C GLN A 90 -9.74 13.37 -9.11
N GLN A 91 -10.24 14.21 -8.20
CA GLN A 91 -11.63 14.66 -8.18
C GLN A 91 -11.99 15.47 -9.43
N ALA A 92 -11.11 16.35 -9.91
CA ALA A 92 -11.33 17.09 -11.16
C ALA A 92 -11.43 16.13 -12.36
N ALA A 93 -10.56 15.11 -12.40
CA ALA A 93 -10.60 14.09 -13.44
C ALA A 93 -11.88 13.25 -13.35
N GLU A 94 -12.31 12.82 -12.17
CA GLU A 94 -13.55 12.07 -11.96
C GLU A 94 -14.79 12.90 -12.27
N ALA A 95 -14.82 14.17 -11.89
CA ALA A 95 -15.91 15.09 -12.23
C ALA A 95 -16.03 15.29 -13.75
N ALA A 96 -14.91 15.41 -14.45
CA ALA A 96 -14.90 15.48 -15.91
C ALA A 96 -15.42 14.19 -16.56
N GLN A 97 -15.28 13.03 -15.91
CA GLN A 97 -15.81 11.75 -16.37
C GLN A 97 -17.28 11.53 -16.06
N GLY A 98 -17.72 11.95 -14.87
CA GLY A 98 -19.10 11.80 -14.41
C GLY A 98 -20.04 12.85 -14.99
N ASN A 99 -19.52 13.90 -15.63
CA ASN A 99 -20.34 14.96 -16.20
C ASN A 99 -21.16 14.42 -17.40
N PRO A 100 -22.50 14.46 -17.36
CA PRO A 100 -23.35 13.97 -18.46
C PRO A 100 -23.04 14.65 -19.80
N ARG A 101 -22.56 15.91 -19.80
CA ARG A 101 -22.14 16.61 -21.03
C ARG A 101 -20.95 15.95 -21.71
N ASN A 102 -20.01 15.43 -20.94
CA ASN A 102 -18.81 14.76 -21.42
C ASN A 102 -19.10 13.30 -21.78
N LEU A 103 -19.97 12.65 -21.00
CA LEU A 103 -20.47 11.30 -21.28
C LEU A 103 -21.29 11.25 -22.58
N ASN A 104 -22.03 12.30 -22.92
CA ASN A 104 -22.82 12.32 -24.16
C ASN A 104 -21.98 12.62 -25.42
N SER A 105 -20.68 12.94 -25.29
CA SER A 105 -19.78 13.22 -26.40
C SER A 105 -18.80 12.05 -26.63
N PRO A 106 -18.95 11.26 -27.71
CA PRO A 106 -18.07 10.11 -27.97
C PRO A 106 -16.62 10.54 -28.26
N LYS A 107 -16.40 11.74 -28.80
CA LYS A 107 -15.05 12.29 -29.02
C LYS A 107 -14.35 12.64 -27.71
N CYS A 108 -15.07 13.25 -26.76
CA CYS A 108 -14.51 13.54 -25.44
C CYS A 108 -14.12 12.24 -24.74
N GLN A 109 -14.99 11.22 -24.72
CA GLN A 109 -14.67 9.93 -24.11
C GLN A 109 -13.42 9.28 -24.71
N PHE A 110 -13.31 9.25 -26.05
CA PHE A 110 -12.16 8.67 -26.73
C PHE A 110 -10.84 9.35 -26.31
N TRP A 111 -10.77 10.68 -26.42
CA TRP A 111 -9.55 11.42 -26.13
C TRP A 111 -9.16 11.39 -24.66
N MET A 112 -10.16 11.35 -23.79
CA MET A 112 -9.96 11.35 -22.35
C MET A 112 -9.55 9.96 -21.84
N GLN A 113 -10.02 8.88 -22.48
CA GLN A 113 -9.51 7.52 -22.26
C GLN A 113 -8.09 7.35 -22.80
N GLN A 114 -7.77 7.91 -23.97
CA GLN A 114 -6.42 7.89 -24.52
C GLN A 114 -5.43 8.67 -23.65
N ASN A 115 -5.83 9.84 -23.13
CA ASN A 115 -4.98 10.64 -22.24
C ASN A 115 -4.69 9.94 -20.91
N ARG A 116 -5.59 9.07 -20.44
CA ARG A 116 -5.38 8.24 -19.23
C ARG A 116 -4.42 7.08 -19.44
N THR A 117 -4.41 6.46 -20.62
CA THR A 117 -3.54 5.32 -20.89
C THR A 117 -2.14 5.75 -21.35
N ALA A 118 -2.04 6.87 -22.07
CA ALA A 118 -0.77 7.47 -22.49
C ALA A 118 -0.91 8.99 -22.61
N PRO A 119 -0.50 9.77 -21.60
CA PRO A 119 -0.56 11.23 -21.65
C PRO A 119 0.40 11.76 -22.73
N THR A 120 -0.13 12.34 -23.79
CA THR A 120 0.63 13.00 -24.86
C THR A 120 0.13 14.43 -25.06
N ASP A 121 0.96 15.33 -25.59
CA ASP A 121 0.54 16.71 -25.86
C ASP A 121 -0.66 16.76 -26.82
N LYS A 122 -0.70 15.85 -27.80
CA LYS A 122 -1.83 15.71 -28.72
C LYS A 122 -3.10 15.28 -27.98
N SER A 123 -3.04 14.25 -27.14
CA SER A 123 -4.23 13.80 -26.41
C SER A 123 -4.73 14.86 -25.44
N GLN A 124 -3.85 15.58 -24.75
CA GLN A 124 -4.24 16.69 -23.88
C GLN A 124 -4.94 17.82 -24.64
N ALA A 125 -4.39 18.24 -25.79
CA ALA A 125 -4.99 19.28 -26.62
C ALA A 125 -6.40 18.89 -27.07
N ASN A 126 -6.59 17.65 -27.51
CA ASN A 126 -7.91 17.16 -27.94
C ASN A 126 -8.89 16.99 -26.77
N VAL A 127 -8.42 16.65 -25.56
CA VAL A 127 -9.29 16.66 -24.36
C VAL A 127 -9.77 18.07 -24.06
N LEU A 128 -8.89 19.08 -24.14
CA LEU A 128 -9.26 20.47 -23.92
C LEU A 128 -10.24 20.99 -25.00
N GLU A 129 -10.08 20.56 -26.25
CA GLU A 129 -10.95 20.94 -27.37
C GLU A 129 -12.33 20.27 -27.30
N PHE A 130 -12.41 18.99 -26.91
CA PHE A 130 -13.66 18.22 -26.99
C PHE A 130 -14.41 18.05 -25.66
N CYS A 131 -13.78 18.32 -24.51
CA CYS A 131 -14.37 18.10 -23.18
C CYS A 131 -14.65 19.38 -22.35
N TYR A 132 -14.19 20.57 -22.78
CA TYR A 132 -14.46 21.86 -22.13
C TYR A 132 -15.32 22.76 -23.03
#